data_AF-A0A916DF08-F1
#
_entry.id   AF-A0A916DF08-F1
#
_cell.length_a   1.000
_cell.length_b   1.000
_cell.length_c   1.000
_cell.angle_alpha   90.00
_cell.angle_beta   90.00
_cell.angle_gamma   90.00
#
_symmetry.space_group_name_H-M   'P 1'
#
loop_
_entity.id
_entity.type
_entity.pdbx_description
1 polymer ?
#
loop_
_entity_poly.entity_id
_entity_poly.type
_entity_poly.pdbx_seq_one_letter_code
_entity_poly.pdbx_strand_id
1 'polypeptide(L)'
;MDHFEIDVIEHEYQLWWDGIEVWVYVKINDSRMPYVLDWYQFFTKAIHTNGRIPLFNCQCGFFGCGGYYVDVECTDEAWVLRNRYDPNTEKLQQEFEYRISWEQVKQVADTIIAELRAIQQQEPELARYDPERYANYQLWGQLPKVDE
;
A
#
# COMPACT_ATOMS: atom_id res chain seq x y z
N MET A 1 -0.83 19.25 -4.80
CA MET A 1 -1.06 17.82 -4.52
C MET A 1 -0.12 17.05 -5.42
N ASP A 2 0.50 16.03 -4.87
CA ASP A 2 1.39 15.13 -5.60
C ASP A 2 0.58 14.16 -6.47
N HIS A 3 1.18 13.63 -7.53
CA HIS A 3 0.52 12.66 -8.41
C HIS A 3 0.85 11.24 -7.95
N PHE A 4 -0.15 10.46 -7.55
CA PHE A 4 0.01 9.09 -7.07
C PHE A 4 -0.71 8.10 -7.99
N GLU A 5 0.04 7.17 -8.55
CA GLU A 5 -0.48 6.17 -9.48
C GLU A 5 0.25 4.83 -9.35
N ILE A 6 -0.34 3.80 -9.94
CA ILE A 6 0.28 2.48 -10.11
C ILE A 6 1.04 2.47 -11.43
N ASP A 7 2.30 2.04 -11.38
CA ASP A 7 3.13 1.84 -12.57
C ASP A 7 2.89 0.45 -13.17
N VAL A 8 2.91 -0.58 -12.31
CA VAL A 8 2.79 -1.99 -12.72
C VAL A 8 2.23 -2.81 -11.55
N ILE A 9 1.39 -3.81 -11.85
CA ILE A 9 1.05 -4.90 -10.93
C ILE A 9 1.57 -6.21 -11.53
N GLU A 10 2.51 -6.85 -10.84
CA GLU A 10 3.06 -8.15 -11.21
C GLU A 10 2.60 -9.20 -10.21
N HIS A 11 2.51 -10.46 -10.63
CA HIS A 11 2.28 -11.55 -9.70
C HIS A 11 3.12 -12.76 -10.07
N GLU A 12 3.72 -13.41 -9.07
CA GLU A 12 4.58 -14.58 -9.25
C GLU A 12 4.11 -15.76 -8.41
N TYR A 13 4.26 -16.95 -8.99
CA TYR A 13 4.07 -18.23 -8.31
C TYR A 13 5.35 -18.66 -7.62
N GLN A 14 5.37 -18.62 -6.29
CA GLN A 14 6.45 -19.24 -5.54
C GLN A 14 6.09 -20.71 -5.24
N LEU A 15 6.71 -21.63 -5.99
CA LEU A 15 6.53 -23.10 -5.86
C LEU A 15 6.78 -23.67 -4.44
N TRP A 16 7.31 -22.88 -3.51
CA TRP A 16 7.68 -23.29 -2.16
C TRP A 16 6.66 -22.85 -1.09
N TRP A 17 5.75 -21.94 -1.43
CA TRP A 17 4.68 -21.43 -0.56
C TRP A 17 3.42 -21.41 -1.43
N ASP A 18 2.46 -22.33 -1.22
CA ASP A 18 1.22 -22.43 -2.02
C ASP A 18 0.42 -21.10 -2.06
N GLY A 19 0.79 -20.18 -2.93
CA GLY A 19 0.31 -18.80 -2.95
C GLY A 19 0.90 -17.98 -4.08
N ILE A 20 0.08 -17.07 -4.60
CA ILE A 20 0.52 -15.99 -5.49
C ILE A 20 1.00 -14.82 -4.64
N GLU A 21 2.16 -14.28 -4.96
CA GLU A 21 2.59 -12.99 -4.44
C GLU A 21 2.21 -11.90 -5.44
N VAL A 22 1.62 -10.80 -4.97
CA VAL A 22 1.25 -9.65 -5.82
C VAL A 22 2.15 -8.47 -5.48
N TRP A 23 2.87 -7.98 -6.49
CA TRP A 23 3.78 -6.84 -6.39
C TRP A 23 3.14 -5.62 -7.02
N VAL A 24 2.97 -4.56 -6.22
CA VAL A 24 2.38 -3.30 -6.67
C VAL A 24 3.46 -2.24 -6.74
N TYR A 25 3.87 -1.84 -7.95
CA TYR A 25 4.81 -0.74 -8.13
C TYR A 25 4.04 0.56 -8.28
N VAL A 26 4.49 1.59 -7.55
CA VAL A 26 3.84 2.90 -7.56
C VAL A 26 4.80 3.98 -8.01
N LYS A 27 4.22 5.02 -8.62
CA LYS A 27 4.88 6.28 -8.93
C LYS A 27 4.28 7.39 -8.09
N ILE A 28 5.15 8.26 -7.60
CA ILE A 28 4.76 9.55 -7.02
C ILE A 28 5.50 10.64 -7.79
N ASN A 29 4.76 11.58 -8.37
CA ASN A 29 5.31 12.63 -9.24
C ASN A 29 6.22 12.06 -10.34
N ASP A 30 5.70 11.08 -11.08
CA ASP A 30 6.39 10.35 -12.15
C ASP A 30 7.67 9.60 -11.73
N SER A 31 8.01 9.63 -10.45
CA SER A 31 9.17 8.94 -9.88
C SER A 31 8.72 7.60 -9.32
N ARG A 32 9.29 6.52 -9.86
CA ARG A 32 9.02 5.16 -9.36
C ARG A 32 9.61 5.00 -7.96
N MET A 33 8.82 4.47 -7.04
CA MET A 33 9.30 4.17 -5.69
C MET A 33 10.29 2.98 -5.73
N PRO A 34 11.33 2.99 -4.89
CA PRO A 34 12.41 2.00 -4.95
C PRO A 34 11.99 0.58 -4.52
N TYR A 35 10.80 0.42 -3.96
CA TYR A 35 10.27 -0.83 -3.41
C TYR A 35 8.79 -0.98 -3.78
N VAL A 36 8.25 -2.19 -3.63
CA VAL A 36 6.84 -2.46 -3.94
C VAL A 36 5.96 -2.02 -2.77
N LEU A 37 4.79 -1.47 -3.09
CA LEU A 37 3.77 -1.15 -2.11
C LEU A 37 3.28 -2.46 -1.46
N ASP A 38 3.35 -2.53 -0.15
CA ASP A 38 2.67 -3.56 0.63
C ASP A 38 1.17 -3.24 0.61
N TRP A 39 0.47 -3.79 -0.38
CA TRP A 39 -0.95 -3.53 -0.57
C TRP A 39 -1.77 -3.98 0.65
N TYR A 40 -1.32 -4.98 1.40
CA TYR A 40 -2.00 -5.39 2.63
C TYR A 40 -1.88 -4.32 3.72
N GLN A 41 -0.68 -3.80 3.98
CA GLN A 41 -0.49 -2.70 4.94
C GLN A 41 -1.17 -1.42 4.45
N PHE A 42 -1.17 -1.17 3.14
CA PHE A 42 -1.91 -0.07 2.53
C PHE A 42 -3.38 -0.12 2.93
N PHE A 43 -4.07 -1.24 2.68
CA PHE A 43 -5.50 -1.40 3.00
C PHE A 43 -5.82 -1.54 4.49
N THR A 44 -4.96 -2.19 5.27
CA THR A 44 -5.29 -2.52 6.67
C THR A 44 -4.85 -1.46 7.68
N LYS A 45 -3.90 -0.59 7.31
CA LYS A 45 -3.35 0.41 8.24
C LYS A 45 -3.14 1.78 7.60
N ALA A 46 -2.42 1.84 6.48
CA ALA A 46 -1.83 3.10 6.02
C ALA A 46 -2.89 4.16 5.69
N ILE A 47 -4.02 3.76 5.14
CA ILE A 47 -5.12 4.66 4.77
C ILE A 47 -6.11 4.95 5.92
N HIS A 48 -5.93 4.34 7.09
CA HIS A 48 -6.88 4.40 8.20
C HIS A 48 -6.28 4.98 9.49
N THR A 49 -4.95 5.01 9.60
CA THR A 49 -4.27 5.35 10.84
C THR A 49 -3.04 6.20 10.61
N ASN A 50 -2.81 7.12 11.54
CA ASN A 50 -1.58 7.90 11.59
C ASN A 50 -0.47 7.09 12.26
N GLY A 51 0.77 7.28 11.81
CA GLY A 51 1.95 6.71 12.44
C GLY A 51 2.92 6.10 11.45
N ARG A 52 3.91 5.38 11.99
CA ARG A 52 4.98 4.75 11.21
C ARG A 52 4.54 3.39 10.69
N ILE A 53 4.42 3.25 9.36
CA ILE A 53 3.86 2.06 8.70
C ILE A 53 4.92 1.42 7.79
N PRO A 54 5.09 0.08 7.81
CA PRO A 54 5.94 -0.64 6.86
C PRO A 54 5.23 -0.72 5.50
N LEU A 55 5.20 0.40 4.79
CA LEU A 55 4.34 0.58 3.61
C LEU A 55 4.98 0.04 2.33
N PHE A 56 6.30 -0.10 2.30
CA PHE A 56 7.03 -0.52 1.12
C PHE A 56 7.97 -1.68 1.45
N ASN A 57 7.87 -2.77 0.70
CA ASN A 57 8.60 -4.01 0.92
C ASN A 57 9.52 -4.35 -0.25
N CYS A 58 10.53 -5.18 0.02
CA CYS A 58 11.26 -5.89 -1.02
C CYS A 58 10.33 -6.80 -1.83
N GLN A 59 10.63 -6.98 -3.12
CA GLN A 59 9.92 -7.90 -4.03
C GLN A 59 9.96 -9.37 -3.55
N CYS A 60 10.86 -9.73 -2.64
CA CYS A 60 10.86 -11.06 -2.03
C CYS A 60 9.78 -11.26 -0.95
N GLY A 61 8.86 -10.31 -0.78
CA GLY A 61 7.73 -10.38 0.15
C GLY A 61 8.07 -10.22 1.63
N PHE A 62 9.35 -10.33 2.00
CA PHE A 62 9.81 -10.23 3.39
C PHE A 62 10.36 -8.83 3.70
N PHE A 63 9.64 -8.06 4.52
CA PHE A 63 10.03 -6.69 4.90
C PHE A 63 11.43 -6.59 5.54
N GLY A 64 11.86 -7.62 6.29
CA GLY A 64 13.21 -7.65 6.88
C GLY A 64 14.35 -7.81 5.86
N CYS A 65 14.05 -8.28 4.64
CA CYS A 65 15.02 -8.40 3.55
C CYS A 65 15.19 -7.09 2.77
N GLY A 66 14.33 -6.11 3.03
CA GLY A 66 14.35 -4.81 2.37
C GLY A 66 12.97 -4.17 2.37
N GLY A 67 12.94 -2.87 2.12
CA GLY A 67 11.75 -2.06 2.28
C GLY A 67 12.06 -0.85 3.15
N TYR A 68 11.03 -0.16 3.59
CA TYR A 68 11.16 0.94 4.54
C TYR A 68 9.84 1.27 5.23
N TYR A 69 9.96 1.84 6.42
CA TYR A 69 8.83 2.50 7.05
C TYR A 69 8.63 3.91 6.48
N VAL A 70 7.38 4.36 6.48
CA VAL A 70 6.96 5.72 6.14
C VAL A 70 6.10 6.24 7.29
N ASP A 71 6.27 7.50 7.67
CA ASP A 71 5.33 8.16 8.57
C ASP A 71 4.11 8.60 7.76
N VAL A 72 2.94 8.16 8.21
CA VAL A 72 1.66 8.38 7.54
C VAL A 72 0.79 9.28 8.39
N GLU A 73 0.15 10.24 7.74
CA GLU A 73 -0.87 11.11 8.33
C GLU A 73 -2.09 11.18 7.42
N CYS A 74 -3.23 10.75 7.95
CA CYS A 74 -4.55 10.88 7.37
C CYS A 74 -5.16 12.21 7.83
N THR A 75 -5.28 13.16 6.91
CA THR A 75 -5.98 14.43 7.13
C THR A 75 -7.32 14.43 6.41
N ASP A 76 -8.17 15.41 6.67
CA ASP A 76 -9.44 15.57 5.95
C ASP A 76 -9.25 15.77 4.44
N GLU A 77 -8.15 16.40 4.04
CA GLU A 77 -7.89 16.79 2.64
C GLU A 77 -7.03 15.78 1.88
N ALA A 78 -6.10 15.13 2.58
CA ALA A 78 -5.04 14.35 1.95
C ALA A 78 -4.54 13.18 2.81
N TRP A 79 -4.01 12.19 2.12
CA TRP A 79 -3.14 11.16 2.66
C TRP A 79 -1.70 11.64 2.52
N VAL A 80 -1.03 11.87 3.66
CA VAL A 80 0.31 12.46 3.69
C VAL A 80 1.34 11.41 4.07
N LEU A 81 2.36 11.28 3.24
CA LEU A 81 3.49 10.39 3.43
C LEU A 81 4.75 11.19 3.71
N ARG A 82 5.48 10.84 4.77
CA ARG A 82 6.72 11.51 5.13
C ARG A 82 7.81 10.54 5.50
N ASN A 83 9.01 10.91 5.09
CA ASN A 83 10.26 10.29 5.51
C ASN A 83 10.37 8.79 5.19
N ARG A 84 11.62 8.36 5.07
CA ARG A 84 11.97 6.96 4.88
C ARG A 84 12.79 6.51 6.08
N TYR A 85 12.39 5.42 6.71
CA TYR A 85 13.15 4.81 7.80
C TYR A 85 13.57 3.39 7.46
N ASP A 86 14.76 3.05 7.93
CA ASP A 86 15.33 1.72 7.78
C ASP A 86 14.46 0.64 8.47
N PRO A 87 14.18 -0.50 7.82
CA PRO A 87 13.28 -1.51 8.37
C PRO A 87 13.85 -2.25 9.60
N ASN A 88 15.17 -2.24 9.80
CA ASN A 88 15.84 -2.99 10.88
C ASN A 88 16.24 -2.10 12.06
N THR A 89 16.58 -0.84 11.79
CA THR A 89 17.13 0.10 12.78
C THR A 89 16.20 1.26 13.08
N GLU A 90 15.12 1.43 12.29
CA GLU A 90 14.18 2.56 12.35
C GLU A 90 14.84 3.95 12.23
N LYS A 91 16.11 4.00 11.79
CA LYS A 91 16.83 5.25 11.58
C LYS A 91 16.32 5.91 10.30
N LEU A 92 16.21 7.23 10.36
CA LEU A 92 15.89 8.07 9.21
C LEU A 92 16.97 7.88 8.12
N GLN A 93 16.53 7.50 6.92
CA GLN A 93 17.38 7.35 5.73
C GLN A 93 17.22 8.53 4.77
N GLN A 94 16.01 9.07 4.66
CA GLN A 94 15.69 10.15 3.73
C GLN A 94 14.50 10.95 4.22
N GLU A 95 14.55 12.27 4.05
CA GLU A 95 13.40 13.16 4.29
C GLU A 95 12.64 13.42 3.00
N PHE A 96 11.32 13.39 3.08
CA PHE A 96 10.40 13.78 2.02
C PHE A 96 9.02 14.08 2.60
N GLU A 97 8.18 14.76 1.84
CA GLU A 97 6.75 14.89 2.11
C GLU A 97 5.98 14.77 0.78
N TYR A 98 4.98 13.89 0.75
CA TYR A 98 4.02 13.79 -0.34
C TYR A 98 2.61 13.95 0.22
N ARG A 99 1.80 14.78 -0.43
CA ARG A 99 0.40 15.08 -0.09
C ARG A 99 -0.47 14.62 -1.24
N ILE A 100 -1.10 13.47 -1.04
CA ILE A 100 -1.86 12.75 -2.06
C ILE A 100 -3.35 12.95 -1.79
N SER A 101 -4.13 13.24 -2.82
CA SER A 101 -5.57 13.42 -2.63
C SER A 101 -6.24 12.08 -2.31
N TRP A 102 -7.31 12.11 -1.51
CA TRP A 102 -8.11 10.91 -1.26
C TRP A 102 -8.71 10.32 -2.54
N GLU A 103 -8.96 11.15 -3.56
CA GLU A 103 -9.41 10.70 -4.87
C GLU A 103 -8.36 9.82 -5.57
N GLN A 104 -7.09 10.24 -5.58
CA GLN A 104 -5.99 9.44 -6.15
C GLN A 104 -5.76 8.16 -5.36
N VAL A 105 -5.79 8.25 -4.02
CA VAL A 105 -5.69 7.10 -3.13
C VAL A 105 -6.78 6.07 -3.45
N LYS A 106 -8.01 6.52 -3.67
CA LYS A 106 -9.12 5.67 -4.09
C LYS A 106 -8.90 5.06 -5.47
N GLN A 107 -8.44 5.83 -6.46
CA GLN A 107 -8.15 5.31 -7.81
C GLN A 107 -7.10 4.19 -7.79
N VAL A 108 -6.02 4.38 -7.04
CA VAL A 108 -4.99 3.35 -6.82
C VAL A 108 -5.61 2.13 -6.15
N ALA A 109 -6.42 2.33 -5.11
CA ALA A 109 -7.04 1.23 -4.40
C ALA A 109 -8.01 0.43 -5.27
N ASP A 110 -8.86 1.10 -6.04
CA ASP A 110 -9.81 0.48 -6.97
C ASP A 110 -9.06 -0.36 -8.02
N THR A 111 -7.90 0.13 -8.49
CA THR A 111 -7.03 -0.59 -9.43
C THR A 111 -6.47 -1.86 -8.80
N ILE A 112 -5.96 -1.81 -7.57
CA ILE A 112 -5.45 -3.00 -6.86
C ILE A 112 -6.57 -4.04 -6.69
N ILE A 113 -7.77 -3.62 -6.28
CA ILE A 113 -8.89 -4.55 -6.11
C ILE A 113 -9.31 -5.19 -7.43
N ALA A 114 -9.36 -4.41 -8.51
CA ALA A 114 -9.69 -4.95 -9.83
C ALA A 114 -8.70 -6.05 -10.25
N GLU A 115 -7.39 -5.84 -10.03
CA GLU A 115 -6.38 -6.86 -10.31
C GLU A 115 -6.48 -8.07 -9.39
N LEU A 116 -6.69 -7.88 -8.08
CA LEU A 116 -6.89 -9.00 -7.15
C LEU A 116 -8.11 -9.85 -7.53
N ARG A 117 -9.20 -9.22 -8.00
CA ARG A 117 -10.37 -9.93 -8.53
C ARG A 117 -10.04 -10.70 -9.81
N ALA A 118 -9.26 -10.11 -10.72
CA ALA A 118 -8.86 -10.78 -11.96
C ALA A 118 -8.01 -12.03 -11.67
N ILE A 119 -7.06 -11.92 -10.74
CA ILE A 119 -6.23 -13.05 -10.28
C ILE A 119 -7.12 -14.13 -9.66
N GLN A 120 -8.03 -13.78 -8.76
CA GLN A 120 -8.93 -14.74 -8.11
C GLN A 120 -9.84 -15.48 -9.12
N GLN A 121 -10.25 -14.81 -10.21
CA GLN A 121 -11.04 -15.45 -11.26
C GLN A 121 -10.23 -16.45 -12.10
N GLN A 122 -8.96 -16.14 -12.35
CA GLN A 122 -8.06 -17.01 -13.09
C GLN A 122 -7.63 -18.21 -12.25
N GLU A 123 -7.47 -18.01 -10.94
CA GLU A 123 -6.85 -18.97 -10.01
C GLU A 123 -7.69 -19.12 -8.73
N PRO A 124 -8.88 -19.75 -8.80
CA PRO A 124 -9.84 -19.81 -7.69
C PRO A 124 -9.31 -20.50 -6.44
N GLU A 125 -8.43 -21.48 -6.59
CA GLU A 125 -7.76 -22.20 -5.50
C GLU A 125 -6.80 -21.33 -4.69
N LEU A 126 -6.43 -20.17 -5.22
CA LEU A 126 -5.55 -19.19 -4.58
C LEU A 126 -6.32 -18.05 -3.91
N ALA A 127 -7.62 -18.24 -3.68
CA ALA A 127 -8.54 -17.35 -2.97
C ALA A 127 -8.22 -17.12 -1.47
N ARG A 128 -6.93 -17.06 -1.09
CA ARG A 128 -6.50 -16.47 0.19
C ARG A 128 -6.79 -14.98 0.26
N TYR A 129 -6.86 -14.33 -0.91
CA TYR A 129 -7.23 -12.94 -1.03
C TYR A 129 -8.73 -12.86 -1.27
N ASP A 130 -9.44 -12.22 -0.34
CA ASP A 130 -10.84 -11.84 -0.50
C ASP A 130 -10.86 -10.36 -0.87
N PRO A 131 -10.91 -9.99 -2.17
CA PRO A 131 -10.92 -8.60 -2.59
C PRO A 131 -12.14 -7.86 -2.03
N GLU A 132 -13.24 -8.56 -1.76
CA GLU A 132 -14.46 -7.95 -1.21
C GLU A 132 -14.27 -7.46 0.23
N ARG A 133 -13.33 -8.06 0.97
CA ARG A 133 -12.91 -7.54 2.27
C ARG A 133 -12.36 -6.12 2.18
N TYR A 134 -11.71 -5.79 1.06
CA TYR A 134 -11.12 -4.48 0.81
C TYR A 134 -12.04 -3.57 0.01
N ALA A 135 -13.01 -4.13 -0.73
CA ALA A 135 -13.93 -3.40 -1.60
C ALA A 135 -15.02 -2.64 -0.83
N ASN A 136 -15.18 -2.90 0.47
CA ASN A 136 -16.05 -2.11 1.34
C ASN A 136 -15.31 -0.84 1.80
N TYR A 137 -15.08 0.06 0.84
CA TYR A 137 -14.43 1.36 0.99
C TYR A 137 -15.16 2.39 1.88
N GLN A 138 -16.13 1.99 2.70
CA GLN A 138 -16.98 2.92 3.46
C GLN A 138 -16.31 3.55 4.71
N LEU A 139 -15.03 3.26 4.97
CA LEU A 139 -14.27 3.78 6.13
C LEU A 139 -13.19 4.81 5.76
N TRP A 140 -13.15 5.29 4.52
CA TRP A 140 -12.09 6.17 4.02
C TRP A 140 -12.46 7.61 4.36
N GLY A 141 -11.65 8.27 5.19
CA GLY A 141 -11.94 9.62 5.69
C GLY A 141 -12.97 9.70 6.82
N GLN A 142 -13.49 8.58 7.35
CA GLN A 142 -14.12 8.61 8.67
C GLN A 142 -13.02 8.45 9.71
N LEU A 143 -12.47 9.59 10.16
CA LEU A 143 -11.82 9.64 11.47
C LEU A 143 -12.73 8.90 12.46
N PRO A 144 -12.24 8.04 13.37
CA PRO A 144 -13.01 7.78 14.57
C PRO A 144 -13.32 9.16 15.14
N LYS A 145 -14.62 9.52 15.23
CA LYS A 145 -15.02 10.68 16.02
C LYS A 145 -14.40 10.45 17.38
N VAL A 146 -13.38 11.23 17.70
CA VAL A 146 -12.89 11.30 19.07
C VAL A 146 -14.04 11.98 19.78
N ASP A 147 -14.85 11.20 20.48
CA ASP A 147 -15.85 11.74 21.39
C ASP A 147 -15.09 12.62 22.40
N GLU A 148 -15.41 13.92 22.40
CA GLU A 148 -14.91 14.91 23.37
C GLU A 148 -15.23 14.53 24.83
#